data_AF-A0A4Y2BKD4-F1
#
_entry.id   AF-A0A4Y2BKD4-F1
#
_cell.length_a   1.000
_cell.length_b   1.000
_cell.length_c   1.000
_cell.angle_alpha   90.00
_cell.angle_beta   90.00
_cell.angle_gamma   90.00
#
_symmetry.space_group_name_H-M   'P 1'
#
loop_
_entity.id
_entity.type
_entity.pdbx_description
1 polymer ?
#
loop_
_entity_poly.entity_id
_entity_poly.type
_entity_poly.pdbx_seq_one_letter_code
_entity_poly.pdbx_strand_id
1 'polypeptide(L)'
;MAKWVKAFNDRRQNAADMRRPGPPSVSEEEVYALAELLGSNRCHTIRELARETGLAHTTVLHILRERLDMRKMDLMHVTSHPPTRDLPEAAIGQS
;
A
#
# COMPACT_ATOMS: atom_id res chain seq x y z
N MET A 1 24.24 23.82 18.83
CA MET A 1 23.08 24.73 18.70
C MET A 1 21.98 24.03 17.91
N ALA A 2 20.77 23.95 18.47
CA ALA A 2 19.65 23.27 17.83
C ALA A 2 19.22 24.01 16.54
N LYS A 3 18.82 23.26 15.50
CA LYS A 3 18.35 23.80 14.20
C LYS A 3 17.35 24.96 14.35
N TRP A 4 16.52 24.91 15.38
CA TRP A 4 15.50 25.89 15.68
C TRP A 4 16.07 27.28 16.03
N VAL A 5 17.17 27.33 16.78
CA VAL A 5 17.85 28.58 17.19
C VAL A 5 18.42 29.32 15.97
N LYS A 6 18.95 28.58 14.99
CA LYS A 6 19.46 29.17 13.75
C LYS A 6 18.32 29.72 12.88
N ALA A 7 17.21 28.99 12.74
CA ALA A 7 16.05 29.42 11.95
C ALA A 7 15.37 30.68 12.51
N PHE A 8 15.36 30.84 13.84
CA PHE A 8 14.82 32.03 14.51
C PHE A 8 15.69 33.27 14.28
N ASN A 9 17.01 33.16 14.42
CA ASN A 9 17.93 34.27 14.17
C ASN A 9 17.96 34.71 12.69
N ASP A 10 17.66 33.81 11.76
CA ASP A 10 17.60 34.09 10.30
C ASP A 10 16.34 34.87 9.88
N ARG A 11 15.51 35.33 10.83
CA ARG A 11 14.30 36.15 10.56
C ARG A 11 13.33 35.52 9.55
N ARG A 12 13.18 34.18 9.53
CA ARG A 12 12.05 33.58 8.80
C ARG A 12 10.73 34.03 9.45
N GLN A 13 10.11 35.06 8.88
CA GLN A 13 8.77 35.54 9.23
C GLN A 13 7.65 34.65 8.65
N ASN A 14 8.02 33.63 7.86
CA ASN A 14 7.06 32.71 7.27
C ASN A 14 6.80 31.54 8.25
N ALA A 15 5.63 31.60 8.91
CA ALA A 15 5.10 30.56 9.77
C ALA A 15 4.33 29.46 9.01
N ALA A 16 4.19 29.58 7.69
CA ALA A 16 3.60 28.52 6.88
C ALA A 16 4.58 27.36 6.75
N ASP A 17 4.07 26.15 6.96
CA ASP A 17 4.82 24.94 6.72
C ASP A 17 5.37 24.92 5.30
N MET A 18 6.64 24.52 5.16
CA MET A 18 7.18 24.18 3.84
C MET A 18 6.27 23.13 3.22
N ARG A 19 5.96 23.28 1.92
CA ARG A 19 5.11 22.32 1.21
C ARG A 19 5.64 20.90 1.49
N ARG A 20 4.82 20.13 2.19
CA ARG A 20 5.09 18.72 2.46
C ARG A 20 5.24 18.01 1.10
N PRO A 21 6.22 17.10 0.93
CA PRO A 21 6.29 16.27 -0.26
C PRO A 21 4.92 15.69 -0.55
N GLY A 22 4.49 15.82 -1.81
CA GLY A 22 3.22 15.27 -2.25
C GLY A 22 3.15 13.74 -2.03
N PRO A 23 1.96 13.16 -2.12
CA PRO A 23 1.81 11.70 -2.14
C PRO A 23 2.74 11.06 -3.21
N PRO A 24 3.11 9.78 -3.04
CA PRO A 24 3.98 9.10 -4.00
C PRO A 24 3.41 9.27 -5.41
N SER A 25 4.26 9.67 -6.35
CA SER A 25 3.87 9.82 -7.75
C SER A 25 3.44 8.44 -8.27
N VAL A 26 2.13 8.25 -8.42
CA VAL A 26 1.55 7.08 -9.05
C VAL A 26 1.28 7.40 -10.52
N SER A 27 1.68 6.52 -11.42
CA SER A 27 1.41 6.66 -12.85
C SER A 27 0.03 6.10 -13.22
N GLU A 28 -0.56 6.54 -14.34
CA GLU A 28 -1.86 6.02 -14.79
C GLU A 28 -1.77 4.55 -15.20
N GLU A 29 -0.61 4.12 -15.69
CA GLU A 29 -0.33 2.74 -16.05
C GLU A 29 -0.38 1.82 -14.82
N GLU A 30 0.13 2.26 -13.67
CA GLU A 30 0.05 1.53 -12.40
C GLU A 30 -1.40 1.37 -11.92
N VAL A 31 -2.22 2.40 -12.11
CA VAL A 31 -3.66 2.37 -11.78
C VAL A 31 -4.40 1.40 -12.71
N TYR A 32 -4.10 1.43 -14.01
CA TYR A 32 -4.73 0.56 -15.00
C TYR A 32 -4.36 -0.91 -14.78
N ALA A 33 -3.08 -1.21 -14.54
CA ALA A 33 -2.62 -2.56 -14.25
C ALA A 33 -3.32 -3.17 -13.01
N LEU A 34 -3.48 -2.37 -11.95
CA LEU A 34 -4.23 -2.79 -10.76
C LEU A 34 -5.73 -2.99 -11.06
N ALA A 35 -6.33 -2.14 -11.88
CA ALA A 35 -7.74 -2.26 -12.25
C ALA A 35 -8.02 -3.51 -13.10
N GLU A 36 -7.16 -3.84 -14.07
CA GLU A 36 -7.28 -5.06 -14.88
C GLU A 36 -7.11 -6.32 -14.03
N LEU A 37 -6.17 -6.30 -13.09
CA LEU A 37 -5.91 -7.43 -12.21
C LEU A 37 -7.12 -7.70 -11.28
N LEU A 38 -7.70 -6.64 -10.72
CA LEU A 38 -8.93 -6.72 -9.93
C LEU A 38 -10.15 -7.12 -10.77
N GLY A 39 -10.23 -6.67 -12.02
CA GLY A 39 -11.29 -7.04 -12.97
C GLY A 39 -11.26 -8.52 -13.33
N SER A 40 -10.05 -9.10 -13.42
CA SER A 40 -9.83 -10.51 -13.72
C SER A 40 -10.09 -11.42 -12.51
N ASN A 41 -9.70 -10.97 -11.30
CA ASN A 41 -9.93 -11.71 -10.06
C ASN A 41 -10.05 -10.75 -8.87
N ARG A 42 -11.25 -10.64 -8.31
CA ARG A 42 -11.51 -9.74 -7.16
C ARG A 42 -10.97 -10.25 -5.82
N CYS A 43 -10.42 -11.47 -5.78
CA CYS A 43 -9.97 -12.12 -4.54
C CYS A 43 -8.47 -12.00 -4.27
N HIS A 44 -7.72 -11.17 -5.01
CA HIS A 44 -6.31 -10.94 -4.72
C HIS A 44 -6.10 -10.31 -3.36
N THR A 45 -5.03 -10.66 -2.67
CA THR A 45 -4.57 -9.95 -1.48
C THR A 45 -3.68 -8.76 -1.82
N ILE A 46 -3.57 -7.77 -0.92
CA ILE A 46 -2.69 -6.59 -1.14
C ILE A 46 -1.25 -7.01 -1.48
N ARG A 47 -0.78 -8.12 -0.86
CA ARG A 47 0.56 -8.66 -1.10
C ARG A 47 0.70 -9.30 -2.48
N GLU A 48 -0.34 -9.96 -2.97
CA GLU A 48 -0.36 -10.51 -4.33
C GLU A 48 -0.39 -9.41 -5.38
N LEU A 49 -1.25 -8.41 -5.19
CA LEU A 49 -1.29 -7.22 -6.03
C LEU A 49 0.08 -6.54 -6.10
N ALA A 50 0.76 -6.37 -4.96
CA ALA A 50 2.09 -5.79 -4.90
C ALA A 50 3.15 -6.66 -5.61
N ARG A 51 3.08 -7.98 -5.45
CA ARG A 51 4.01 -8.92 -6.10
C ARG A 51 3.84 -8.91 -7.62
N GLU A 52 2.60 -8.85 -8.10
CA GLU A 52 2.27 -8.94 -9.52
C GLU A 52 2.52 -7.62 -10.27
N THR A 53 2.36 -6.49 -9.57
CA THR A 53 2.64 -5.16 -10.14
C THR A 53 4.06 -4.66 -9.87
N GLY A 54 4.80 -5.31 -8.97
CA GLY A 54 6.12 -4.85 -8.51
C GLY A 54 6.07 -3.59 -7.63
N LEU A 55 4.87 -3.15 -7.24
CA LEU A 55 4.68 -1.93 -6.47
C LEU A 55 4.87 -2.15 -4.97
N ALA A 56 5.26 -1.10 -4.27
CA ALA A 56 5.26 -1.11 -2.81
C ALA A 56 3.83 -1.30 -2.28
N HIS A 57 3.69 -2.05 -1.17
CA HIS A 57 2.38 -2.30 -0.54
C HIS A 57 1.64 -1.00 -0.20
N THR A 58 2.37 0.05 0.18
CA THR A 58 1.81 1.38 0.49
C THR A 58 1.26 2.06 -0.75
N THR A 59 1.90 1.88 -1.91
CA THR A 59 1.45 2.41 -3.20
C THR A 59 0.18 1.70 -3.65
N VAL A 60 0.15 0.36 -3.58
CA VAL A 60 -1.06 -0.41 -3.87
C VAL A 60 -2.23 0.03 -2.99
N LEU A 61 -2.01 0.13 -1.67
CA LEU A 61 -3.07 0.59 -0.75
C LEU A 61 -3.57 2.00 -1.07
N HIS A 62 -2.65 2.91 -1.43
CA HIS A 62 -2.99 4.28 -1.81
C HIS A 62 -3.85 4.30 -3.09
N ILE A 63 -3.49 3.51 -4.11
CA ILE A 63 -4.24 3.40 -5.36
C ILE A 63 -5.64 2.83 -5.12
N LEU A 64 -5.74 1.72 -4.38
CA LEU A 64 -7.01 1.08 -4.08
C LEU A 64 -7.98 2.06 -3.38
N ARG A 65 -7.50 2.82 -2.39
CA ARG A 65 -8.33 3.73 -1.60
C ARG A 65 -8.63 5.05 -2.29
N GLU A 66 -7.62 5.69 -2.86
CA GLU A 66 -7.70 7.09 -3.29
C GLU A 66 -7.93 7.24 -4.79
N ARG A 67 -7.65 6.19 -5.59
CA ARG A 67 -7.78 6.23 -7.06
C ARG A 67 -8.90 5.33 -7.59
N LEU A 68 -9.18 4.20 -6.92
CA LEU A 68 -10.23 3.24 -7.30
C LEU A 68 -11.46 3.28 -6.38
N ASP A 69 -11.49 4.19 -5.40
CA ASP A 69 -12.58 4.36 -4.41
C ASP A 69 -13.01 3.05 -3.72
N MET A 70 -12.07 2.11 -3.53
CA MET A 70 -12.39 0.83 -2.89
C MET A 70 -12.59 1.02 -1.39
N ARG A 71 -13.82 0.73 -0.94
CA ARG A 71 -14.19 0.84 0.48
C ARG A 71 -13.61 -0.35 1.25
N LYS A 72 -13.38 -0.14 2.55
CA LYS A 72 -12.76 -1.12 3.48
C LYS A 72 -13.42 -2.52 3.48
N MET A 73 -14.69 -2.63 3.06
CA MET A 73 -15.41 -3.90 2.95
C MET A 73 -14.96 -4.74 1.73
N ASP A 74 -14.65 -4.11 0.60
CA ASP A 74 -14.08 -4.79 -0.57
C ASP A 74 -12.62 -5.20 -0.30
N LEU A 75 -11.90 -4.41 0.51
CA LEU A 75 -10.55 -4.72 0.97
C LEU A 75 -10.49 -5.87 1.99
N MET A 76 -11.56 -6.15 2.76
CA MET A 76 -11.57 -7.26 3.71
C MET A 76 -11.51 -8.63 3.03
N HIS A 77 -12.14 -8.77 1.86
CA HIS A 77 -12.05 -9.99 1.03
C HIS A 77 -10.64 -10.17 0.42
N VAL A 78 -9.89 -9.08 0.28
CA VAL A 78 -8.47 -9.02 -0.10
C VAL A 78 -7.55 -9.34 1.10
N THR A 79 -7.99 -9.18 2.35
CA THR A 79 -7.11 -9.40 3.53
C THR A 79 -7.27 -10.76 4.21
N SER A 80 -8.27 -11.55 3.83
CA SER A 80 -8.61 -12.78 4.54
C SER A 80 -7.97 -14.01 3.89
N HIS A 81 -6.65 -14.14 4.01
CA HIS A 81 -6.02 -15.46 4.08
C HIS A 81 -5.13 -15.50 5.34
N PRO A 82 -5.38 -16.42 6.29
CA PRO A 82 -4.45 -16.66 7.37
C PRO A 82 -3.14 -17.22 6.77
N PRO A 83 -1.99 -17.05 7.43
CA PRO A 83 -0.81 -17.80 7.07
C PRO A 83 -1.13 -19.26 7.38
N THR A 84 -1.55 -20.03 6.36
CA THR A 84 -1.53 -21.49 6.43
C THR A 84 -0.07 -21.88 6.48
N ARG A 85 0.45 -21.91 7.71
CA ARG A 85 1.71 -22.52 8.07
C ARG A 85 1.68 -23.91 7.46
N ASP A 86 2.58 -24.18 6.53
CA ASP A 86 2.79 -25.47 5.91
C ASP A 86 2.87 -26.55 7.01
N LEU A 87 1.77 -27.25 7.25
CA LEU A 87 1.77 -28.52 7.96
C LEU A 87 1.96 -29.58 6.87
N PRO A 88 3.10 -30.29 6.84
CA PRO A 88 3.30 -31.33 5.86
C PRO A 88 2.23 -32.40 6.03
N GLU A 89 1.57 -32.74 4.92
CA GLU A 89 0.62 -33.83 4.74
C GLU A 89 1.33 -35.19 4.86
N ALA A 90 1.96 -35.45 6.00
CA ALA A 90 2.69 -36.66 6.31
C ALA A 90 2.51 -37.03 7.78
N ALA A 91 1.25 -37.13 8.21
CA ALA A 91 0.89 -37.77 9.47
C ALA A 91 -0.36 -38.65 9.33
N ILE A 92 -0.57 -39.23 8.15
CA ILE A 92 -1.43 -40.41 8.00
C ILE A 92 -0.48 -41.60 7.89
N GLY A 93 0.10 -41.95 9.04
CA GLY A 93 0.75 -43.24 9.22
C GLY A 93 -0.33 -44.32 9.17
N GLN A 94 -0.30 -45.09 8.09
CA GLN A 94 -0.88 -46.41 8.00
C GLN A 94 -0.29 -47.29 9.12
N SER A 95 -1.13 -47.83 10.01
CA SER A 95 -1.03 -49.22 10.48
C SER A 95 -2.23 -49.63 11.32
#